data_AF-A0A4R9GHS5-F1
#
_entry.id   AF-A0A4R9GHS5-F1
#
_cell.length_a   1.000
_cell.length_b   1.000
_cell.length_c   1.000
_cell.angle_alpha   90.00
_cell.angle_beta   90.00
_cell.angle_gamma   90.00
#
_symmetry.space_group_name_H-M   'P 1'
#
loop_
_entity.id
_entity.type
_entity.pdbx_description
1 polymer ?
#
loop_
_entity_poly.entity_id
_entity_poly.type
_entity_poly.pdbx_seq_one_letter_code
_entity_poly.pdbx_strand_id
1 'polypeptide(L)'
;MIFYVFIDGIGFGENDPEKNPFSRYAKGIFLPLGGKNLPPDSPPRLRELVYLRTDASMGIKGLPQSATGQTSLWTGINACRVLNRHMSGFPTFTLKRIIAKYSIVKILEERGFKADLLNCYTPGFTEHVKKNPRQVSASTLIQLAGNKSLKGMDDLRAGKGLYMDISRDFLRKFGRDYIDKEDPILEKQDPYKTGKEIVPAVRADHTLCIYEYFLTDKVGHKMSWTGAERCIEDLEEFLLGVLEAMDPEEDQLILTSDHGNLEDLSVDVHTLNSVPTILYGRYTEQMKDKILQLKDIPHAIYDCLGIELAMSEEEFIKVSGESEMADSKTSI
;
A
#
# COMPACT_ATOMS: atom_id res chain seq x y z
N MET A 1 -2.75 9.96 -14.81
CA MET A 1 -2.65 8.59 -14.24
C MET A 1 -2.93 8.64 -12.73
N ILE A 2 -3.52 7.60 -12.13
CA ILE A 2 -3.58 7.45 -10.67
C ILE A 2 -2.31 6.71 -10.20
N PHE A 3 -1.49 7.38 -9.40
CA PHE A 3 -0.35 6.79 -8.70
C PHE A 3 -0.75 6.49 -7.26
N TYR A 4 -0.89 5.21 -6.95
CA TYR A 4 -1.40 4.72 -5.67
C TYR A 4 -0.24 4.13 -4.85
N VAL A 5 0.21 4.88 -3.85
CA VAL A 5 1.23 4.45 -2.88
C VAL A 5 0.56 3.84 -1.65
N PHE A 6 0.86 2.59 -1.37
CA PHE A 6 0.42 1.90 -0.18
C PHE A 6 1.60 1.69 0.75
N ILE A 7 1.47 2.19 1.99
CA ILE A 7 2.48 2.08 3.03
C ILE A 7 1.87 1.26 4.16
N ASP A 8 2.40 0.06 4.39
CA ASP A 8 1.87 -0.91 5.37
C ASP A 8 2.15 -0.43 6.80
N GLY A 9 1.12 -0.34 7.65
CA GLY A 9 1.29 -0.05 9.08
C GLY A 9 1.68 1.40 9.44
N ILE A 10 1.03 2.41 8.87
CA ILE A 10 1.13 3.80 9.34
C ILE A 10 -0.24 4.41 9.70
N GLY A 11 -0.30 5.18 10.77
CA GLY A 11 -1.51 5.86 11.24
C GLY A 11 -1.27 7.30 11.70
N PHE A 12 -2.35 7.99 12.09
CA PHE A 12 -2.25 9.26 12.80
C PHE A 12 -1.99 9.04 14.29
N GLY A 13 -0.81 9.41 14.78
CA GLY A 13 -0.43 9.29 16.18
C GLY A 13 -0.44 10.61 16.95
N GLU A 14 -0.10 10.53 18.24
CA GLU A 14 0.05 11.70 19.12
C GLU A 14 1.32 12.49 18.76
N ASN A 15 1.33 13.79 19.06
CA ASN A 15 2.55 14.61 18.99
C ASN A 15 3.43 14.36 20.23
N ASP A 16 3.98 13.15 20.31
CA ASP A 16 4.86 12.68 21.39
C ASP A 16 6.14 12.09 20.78
N PRO A 17 7.28 12.81 20.81
CA PRO A 17 8.52 12.34 20.19
C PRO A 17 9.11 11.10 20.87
N GLU A 18 8.67 10.74 22.08
CA GLU A 18 9.12 9.53 22.77
C GLU A 18 8.30 8.28 22.38
N LYS A 19 7.19 8.44 21.65
CA LYS A 19 6.35 7.33 21.18
C LYS A 19 6.18 7.29 19.68
N ASN A 20 5.93 8.46 19.07
CA ASN A 20 5.57 8.59 17.66
C ASN A 20 6.79 9.06 16.83
N PRO A 21 7.38 8.19 16.01
CA PRO A 21 8.51 8.53 15.14
C PRO A 21 8.20 9.63 14.14
N PHE A 22 6.96 9.76 13.66
CA PHE A 22 6.60 10.87 12.78
C PHE A 22 6.71 12.22 13.50
N SER A 23 6.37 12.27 14.79
CA SER A 23 6.55 13.48 15.58
C SER A 23 8.03 13.79 15.87
N ARG A 24 8.92 12.80 15.81
CA ARG A 24 10.36 12.99 16.04
C ARG A 24 11.13 13.29 14.75
N TYR A 25 10.84 12.59 13.66
CA TYR A 25 11.69 12.56 12.47
C TYR A 25 11.06 13.15 11.20
N ALA A 26 9.73 13.21 11.08
CA ALA A 26 9.10 13.74 9.87
C ALA A 26 9.40 15.23 9.71
N LYS A 27 9.65 15.65 8.47
CA LYS A 27 10.01 17.02 8.10
C LYS A 27 9.07 17.60 7.05
N GLY A 28 8.23 16.78 6.41
CA GLY A 28 7.33 17.22 5.34
C GLY A 28 5.99 16.48 5.36
N ILE A 29 5.76 15.64 4.35
CA ILE A 29 4.46 15.00 4.05
C ILE A 29 3.87 14.26 5.25
N PHE A 30 4.70 13.71 6.15
CA PHE A 30 4.22 12.94 7.30
C PHE A 30 4.12 13.74 8.61
N LEU A 31 4.40 15.04 8.61
CA LEU A 31 4.21 15.88 9.81
C LEU A 31 2.81 15.75 10.44
N PRO A 32 1.70 15.71 9.68
CA PRO A 32 0.36 15.49 10.24
C PRO A 32 0.17 14.16 10.95
N LEU A 33 0.90 13.10 10.58
CA LEU A 33 0.86 11.80 11.26
C LEU A 33 1.55 11.88 12.63
N GLY A 34 2.47 12.84 12.79
CA GLY A 34 3.11 13.23 14.04
C GLY A 34 2.32 14.24 14.87
N GLY A 35 1.06 14.54 14.52
CA GLY A 35 0.25 15.56 15.18
C GLY A 35 0.78 17.00 14.99
N LYS A 36 1.56 17.25 13.93
CA LYS A 36 2.11 18.57 13.59
C LYS A 36 1.47 19.11 12.31
N ASN A 37 1.39 20.43 12.20
CA ASN A 37 0.95 21.08 10.97
C ASN A 37 2.12 21.22 10.00
N LEU A 38 1.82 21.25 8.69
CA LEU A 38 2.79 21.66 7.68
C LEU A 38 3.17 23.15 7.90
N PRO A 39 4.46 23.52 7.84
CA PRO A 39 4.89 24.92 7.94
C PRO A 39 4.24 25.82 6.86
N PRO A 40 3.87 27.08 7.16
CA PRO A 40 3.26 27.99 6.19
C PRO A 40 4.12 28.26 4.94
N ASP A 41 5.45 28.17 5.08
CA ASP A 41 6.46 28.34 4.05
C ASP A 41 6.77 27.04 3.28
N SER A 42 6.04 25.94 3.56
CA SER A 42 6.15 24.70 2.79
C SER A 42 5.88 24.93 1.31
N PRO A 43 6.54 24.16 0.41
CA PRO A 43 6.27 24.17 -1.02
C PRO A 43 4.76 24.10 -1.32
N PRO A 44 4.25 24.83 -2.33
CA PRO A 44 2.81 24.87 -2.65
C PRO A 44 2.17 23.48 -2.76
N ARG A 45 2.85 22.54 -3.44
CA ARG A 45 2.37 21.15 -3.62
C ARG A 45 2.13 20.41 -2.30
N LEU A 46 2.93 20.67 -1.26
CA LEU A 46 2.69 20.09 0.08
C LEU A 46 1.46 20.70 0.75
N ARG A 47 1.24 22.01 0.57
CA ARG A 47 0.09 22.71 1.15
C ARG A 47 -1.24 22.37 0.48
N GLU A 48 -1.19 21.84 -0.74
CA GLU A 48 -2.33 21.37 -1.52
C GLU A 48 -2.72 19.92 -1.21
N LEU A 49 -1.93 19.20 -0.42
CA LEU A 49 -2.25 17.84 0.01
C LEU A 49 -3.51 17.84 0.89
N VAL A 50 -4.45 16.94 0.58
CA VAL A 50 -5.64 16.71 1.39
C VAL A 50 -5.43 15.46 2.23
N TYR A 51 -5.50 15.60 3.56
CA TYR A 51 -5.35 14.52 4.52
C TYR A 51 -6.71 14.07 5.05
N LEU A 52 -7.07 12.82 4.78
CA LEU A 52 -8.28 12.20 5.31
C LEU A 52 -7.90 11.21 6.42
N ARG A 53 -8.74 11.16 7.46
CA ARG A 53 -8.69 10.12 8.49
C ARG A 53 -9.59 8.97 8.06
N THR A 54 -8.97 7.91 7.57
CA THR A 54 -9.69 6.73 7.07
C THR A 54 -9.78 5.67 8.17
N ASP A 55 -10.97 5.14 8.40
CA ASP A 55 -11.22 4.12 9.42
C ASP A 55 -10.76 2.74 8.93
N ALA A 56 -9.68 2.25 9.54
CA ALA A 56 -9.11 0.92 9.30
C ALA A 56 -9.88 -0.21 10.01
N SER A 57 -10.68 0.10 11.04
CA SER A 57 -11.50 -0.90 11.73
C SER A 57 -12.69 -1.33 10.89
N MET A 58 -13.14 -0.45 9.98
CA MET A 58 -14.31 -0.61 9.13
C MET A 58 -15.57 -1.04 9.92
N GLY A 59 -15.69 -0.53 11.16
CA GLY A 59 -16.77 -0.83 12.09
C GLY A 59 -16.71 -2.20 12.78
N ILE A 60 -15.63 -2.98 12.61
CA ILE A 60 -15.47 -4.31 13.22
C ILE A 60 -14.55 -4.23 14.44
N LYS A 61 -15.00 -4.82 15.55
CA LYS A 61 -14.24 -4.83 16.82
C LYS A 61 -12.91 -5.59 16.68
N GLY A 62 -11.86 -5.02 17.27
CA GLY A 62 -10.51 -5.59 17.31
C GLY A 62 -9.50 -4.65 16.66
N LEU A 63 -8.22 -4.96 16.79
CA LEU A 63 -7.16 -4.22 16.10
C LEU A 63 -7.28 -4.49 14.58
N PRO A 64 -7.27 -3.46 13.73
CA PRO A 64 -7.07 -3.61 12.29
C PRO A 64 -5.87 -4.49 11.97
N GLN A 65 -5.98 -5.35 10.95
CA GLN A 65 -4.95 -6.31 10.57
C GLN A 65 -4.78 -6.40 9.05
N SER A 66 -3.58 -6.76 8.61
CA SER A 66 -3.16 -6.59 7.22
C SER A 66 -3.95 -7.42 6.21
N ALA A 67 -4.23 -8.70 6.48
CA ALA A 67 -4.89 -9.56 5.48
C ALA A 67 -6.28 -9.03 5.11
N THR A 68 -7.08 -8.64 6.10
CA THR A 68 -8.39 -8.04 5.88
C THR A 68 -8.31 -6.60 5.39
N GLY A 69 -7.43 -5.76 5.97
CA GLY A 69 -7.28 -4.36 5.59
C GLY A 69 -6.87 -4.21 4.12
N GLN A 70 -5.82 -4.92 3.70
CA GLN A 70 -5.36 -4.95 2.31
C GLN A 70 -6.43 -5.52 1.37
N THR A 71 -7.12 -6.61 1.75
CA THR A 71 -8.21 -7.14 0.90
C THR A 71 -9.27 -6.07 0.64
N SER A 72 -9.66 -5.30 1.66
CA SER A 72 -10.61 -4.19 1.47
C SER A 72 -10.04 -3.09 0.57
N LEU A 73 -8.79 -2.68 0.77
CA LEU A 73 -8.10 -1.66 -0.04
C LEU A 73 -8.02 -2.04 -1.53
N TRP A 74 -7.95 -3.33 -1.84
CA TRP A 74 -7.80 -3.79 -3.22
C TRP A 74 -9.09 -4.14 -3.93
N THR A 75 -10.20 -4.28 -3.20
CA THR A 75 -11.43 -4.86 -3.75
C THR A 75 -12.68 -4.05 -3.50
N GLY A 76 -12.66 -3.14 -2.52
CA GLY A 76 -13.84 -2.38 -2.12
C GLY A 76 -14.87 -3.19 -1.33
N ILE A 77 -14.58 -4.45 -1.01
CA ILE A 77 -15.39 -5.30 -0.12
C ILE A 77 -14.92 -5.11 1.32
N ASN A 78 -15.83 -4.94 2.28
CA ASN A 78 -15.46 -4.97 3.70
C ASN A 78 -15.06 -6.38 4.13
N ALA A 79 -13.77 -6.72 3.99
CA ALA A 79 -13.25 -8.04 4.30
C ALA A 79 -13.41 -8.42 5.79
N CYS A 80 -13.26 -7.45 6.70
CA CYS A 80 -13.46 -7.68 8.14
C CYS A 80 -14.90 -8.08 8.45
N ARG A 81 -15.88 -7.44 7.78
CA ARG A 81 -17.30 -7.82 7.90
C ARG A 81 -17.57 -9.22 7.36
N VAL A 82 -16.98 -9.57 6.21
CA VAL A 82 -17.15 -10.91 5.62
C VAL A 82 -16.65 -12.01 6.54
N LEU A 83 -15.52 -11.79 7.22
CA LEU A 83 -14.97 -12.76 8.19
C LEU A 83 -15.50 -12.58 9.61
N ASN A 84 -16.26 -11.50 9.88
CA ASN A 84 -16.68 -11.07 11.21
C ASN A 84 -15.51 -10.94 12.22
N ARG A 85 -14.31 -10.60 11.74
CA ARG A 85 -13.08 -10.37 12.52
C ARG A 85 -12.01 -9.73 11.65
N HIS A 86 -10.99 -9.19 12.30
CA HIS A 86 -9.73 -8.83 11.66
C HIS A 86 -8.84 -10.07 11.50
N MET A 87 -8.09 -10.13 10.39
CA MET A 87 -7.16 -11.23 10.10
C MET A 87 -5.78 -10.71 9.74
N SER A 88 -4.74 -11.25 10.38
CA SER A 88 -3.34 -10.91 10.13
C SER A 88 -2.68 -11.89 9.15
N GLY A 89 -1.49 -11.52 8.66
CA GLY A 89 -0.69 -12.37 7.79
C GLY A 89 -1.24 -12.49 6.37
N PHE A 90 -1.29 -13.72 5.83
CA PHE A 90 -1.70 -13.94 4.45
C PHE A 90 -3.23 -14.06 4.30
N PRO A 91 -3.80 -13.62 3.15
CA PRO A 91 -5.22 -13.80 2.86
C PRO A 91 -5.69 -15.25 3.04
N THR A 92 -6.80 -15.43 3.77
CA THR A 92 -7.46 -16.73 3.93
C THR A 92 -8.08 -17.22 2.61
N PHE A 93 -8.62 -18.45 2.60
CA PHE A 93 -9.35 -18.95 1.44
C PHE A 93 -10.46 -17.99 0.96
N THR A 94 -11.28 -17.49 1.89
CA THR A 94 -12.35 -16.54 1.58
C THR A 94 -11.80 -15.22 1.03
N LEU A 95 -10.76 -14.66 1.64
CA LEU A 95 -10.15 -13.40 1.17
C LEU A 95 -9.54 -13.54 -0.23
N LYS A 96 -8.88 -14.68 -0.51
CA LYS A 96 -8.36 -15.00 -1.85
C LYS A 96 -9.46 -15.03 -2.90
N ARG A 97 -10.65 -15.53 -2.58
CA ARG A 97 -11.80 -15.52 -3.49
C ARG A 97 -12.33 -14.11 -3.75
N ILE A 98 -12.33 -13.26 -2.72
CA ILE A 98 -12.68 -11.84 -2.88
C ILE A 98 -11.68 -11.16 -3.83
N ILE A 99 -10.37 -11.32 -3.58
CA ILE A 99 -9.31 -10.74 -4.42
C ILE A 99 -9.39 -11.26 -5.86
N ALA A 100 -9.56 -12.58 -6.05
CA ALA A 100 -9.65 -13.16 -7.38
C ALA A 100 -10.85 -12.63 -8.20
N LYS A 101 -11.94 -12.22 -7.52
CA LYS A 101 -13.14 -11.69 -8.16
C LYS A 101 -13.07 -10.18 -8.38
N TYR A 102 -12.65 -9.44 -7.37
CA TYR A 102 -12.80 -7.98 -7.28
C TYR A 102 -11.47 -7.22 -7.19
N SER A 103 -10.32 -7.86 -7.42
CA SER A 103 -9.03 -7.16 -7.55
C SER A 103 -9.17 -5.91 -8.43
N ILE A 104 -8.74 -4.76 -7.92
CA ILE A 104 -8.79 -3.49 -8.64
C ILE A 104 -8.05 -3.57 -9.98
N VAL A 105 -6.92 -4.29 -10.04
CA VAL A 105 -6.17 -4.52 -11.28
C VAL A 105 -7.02 -5.30 -12.28
N LYS A 106 -7.69 -6.37 -11.83
CA LYS A 106 -8.56 -7.19 -12.67
C LYS A 106 -9.74 -6.37 -13.20
N ILE A 107 -10.44 -5.66 -12.33
CA ILE A 107 -11.61 -4.86 -12.70
C ILE A 107 -11.24 -3.80 -13.72
N LEU A 108 -10.13 -3.09 -13.54
CA LEU A 108 -9.67 -2.07 -14.47
C LEU A 108 -9.31 -2.65 -15.84
N GLU A 109 -8.54 -3.74 -15.88
CA GLU A 109 -8.14 -4.41 -17.12
C GLU A 109 -9.37 -4.94 -17.89
N GLU A 110 -10.35 -5.54 -17.21
CA GLU A 110 -11.60 -6.00 -17.83
C GLU A 110 -12.47 -4.86 -18.39
N ARG A 111 -12.26 -3.63 -17.90
CA ARG A 111 -12.95 -2.41 -18.38
C ARG A 111 -12.13 -1.63 -19.40
N GLY A 112 -11.00 -2.19 -19.87
CA GLY A 112 -10.14 -1.58 -20.89
C GLY A 112 -9.18 -0.51 -20.36
N PHE A 113 -9.07 -0.37 -19.04
CA PHE A 113 -8.04 0.46 -18.41
C PHE A 113 -6.78 -0.36 -18.15
N LYS A 114 -5.61 0.29 -18.18
CA LYS A 114 -4.36 -0.38 -17.88
C LYS A 114 -3.99 -0.14 -16.41
N ALA A 115 -3.85 -1.21 -15.64
CA ALA A 115 -3.54 -1.15 -14.21
C ALA A 115 -2.38 -2.07 -13.86
N ASP A 116 -1.45 -1.66 -13.00
CA ASP A 116 -0.25 -2.46 -12.72
C ASP A 116 0.25 -2.30 -11.28
N LEU A 117 0.80 -3.38 -10.72
CA LEU A 117 1.61 -3.35 -9.51
C LEU A 117 3.08 -3.14 -9.87
N LEU A 118 3.68 -2.05 -9.38
CA LEU A 118 5.04 -1.65 -9.71
C LEU A 118 6.12 -2.42 -8.94
N ASN A 119 5.76 -3.14 -7.88
CA ASN A 119 6.71 -3.91 -7.09
C ASN A 119 7.43 -4.96 -7.94
N CYS A 120 8.75 -4.84 -7.99
CA CYS A 120 9.65 -5.78 -8.63
C CYS A 120 10.17 -6.80 -7.63
N TYR A 121 10.31 -8.05 -8.08
CA TYR A 121 10.68 -9.18 -7.23
C TYR A 121 11.94 -9.87 -7.74
N THR A 122 12.76 -10.36 -6.80
CA THR A 122 13.93 -11.19 -7.14
C THR A 122 13.49 -12.57 -7.62
N PRO A 123 14.34 -13.29 -8.38
CA PRO A 123 14.07 -14.68 -8.76
C PRO A 123 13.75 -15.59 -7.55
N GLY A 124 14.45 -15.38 -6.42
CA GLY A 124 14.20 -16.11 -5.18
C GLY A 124 12.78 -15.94 -4.64
N PHE A 125 12.21 -14.73 -4.72
CA PHE A 125 10.81 -14.50 -4.35
C PHE A 125 9.85 -15.20 -5.31
N THR A 126 10.08 -15.11 -6.63
CA THR A 126 9.26 -15.80 -7.63
C THR A 126 9.24 -17.32 -7.40
N GLU A 127 10.39 -17.91 -7.07
CA GLU A 127 10.45 -19.32 -6.67
C GLU A 127 9.68 -19.61 -5.37
N HIS A 128 9.80 -18.73 -4.38
CA HIS A 128 9.07 -18.88 -3.12
C HIS A 128 7.54 -18.91 -3.35
N VAL A 129 7.01 -18.00 -4.17
CA VAL A 129 5.58 -17.96 -4.52
C VAL A 129 5.14 -19.26 -5.21
N LYS A 130 5.95 -19.79 -6.13
CA LYS A 130 5.67 -21.07 -6.81
C LYS A 130 5.66 -22.25 -5.83
N LYS A 131 6.60 -22.28 -4.88
CA LYS A 131 6.73 -23.35 -3.87
C LYS A 131 5.66 -23.25 -2.77
N ASN A 132 5.21 -22.04 -2.44
CA ASN A 132 4.29 -21.77 -1.34
C ASN A 132 3.05 -20.97 -1.79
N PRO A 133 2.22 -21.50 -2.71
CA PRO A 133 1.09 -20.76 -3.27
C PRO A 133 0.00 -20.39 -2.24
N ARG A 134 0.06 -20.96 -1.03
CA ARG A 134 -0.81 -20.60 0.09
C ARG A 134 -0.32 -19.37 0.87
N GLN A 135 0.97 -19.02 0.79
CA GLN A 135 1.62 -17.95 1.55
C GLN A 135 2.02 -16.82 0.61
N VAL A 136 1.02 -16.12 0.08
CA VAL A 136 1.20 -15.05 -0.90
C VAL A 136 0.47 -13.81 -0.38
N SER A 137 1.14 -12.65 -0.41
CA SER A 137 0.58 -11.38 0.08
C SER A 137 -0.66 -10.96 -0.74
N ALA A 138 -1.51 -10.11 -0.14
CA ALA A 138 -2.68 -9.59 -0.85
C ALA A 138 -2.27 -8.77 -2.08
N SER A 139 -1.23 -7.94 -1.97
CA SER A 139 -0.63 -7.18 -3.08
C SER A 139 -0.17 -8.08 -4.23
N THR A 140 0.50 -9.20 -3.95
CA THR A 140 0.93 -10.14 -5.00
C THR A 140 -0.29 -10.78 -5.67
N LEU A 141 -1.33 -11.12 -4.90
CA LEU A 141 -2.55 -11.75 -5.43
C LEU A 141 -3.35 -10.83 -6.36
N ILE A 142 -3.33 -9.51 -6.18
CA ILE A 142 -4.09 -8.59 -7.06
C ILE A 142 -3.51 -8.56 -8.48
N GLN A 143 -2.18 -8.61 -8.62
CA GLN A 143 -1.49 -8.68 -9.91
C GLN A 143 -1.82 -9.99 -10.63
N LEU A 144 -1.76 -11.11 -9.89
CA LEU A 144 -2.10 -12.44 -10.43
C LEU A 144 -3.57 -12.53 -10.83
N ALA A 145 -4.49 -11.92 -10.08
CA ALA A 145 -5.92 -11.88 -10.42
C ALA A 145 -6.20 -11.11 -11.73
N GLY A 146 -5.34 -10.15 -12.09
CA GLY A 146 -5.38 -9.46 -13.38
C GLY A 146 -4.75 -10.24 -14.55
N ASN A 147 -4.35 -11.50 -14.34
CA ASN A 147 -3.58 -12.30 -15.30
C ASN A 147 -2.26 -11.66 -15.75
N LYS A 148 -1.66 -10.82 -14.89
CA LYS A 148 -0.37 -10.18 -15.17
C LYS A 148 0.76 -10.95 -14.49
N SER A 149 1.90 -10.99 -15.15
CA SER A 149 3.13 -11.52 -14.53
C SER A 149 3.61 -10.58 -13.43
N LEU A 150 4.27 -11.13 -12.41
CA LEU A 150 4.99 -10.33 -11.43
C LEU A 150 6.19 -9.66 -12.11
N LYS A 151 6.44 -8.39 -11.81
CA LYS A 151 7.61 -7.68 -12.33
C LYS A 151 8.89 -8.25 -11.76
N GLY A 152 9.87 -8.47 -12.62
CA GLY A 152 11.17 -9.03 -12.27
C GLY A 152 12.27 -7.98 -12.18
N MET A 153 13.51 -8.46 -12.15
CA MET A 153 14.69 -7.60 -12.15
C MET A 153 14.93 -6.91 -13.49
N ASP A 154 14.47 -7.49 -14.60
CA ASP A 154 14.54 -6.83 -15.91
C ASP A 154 13.64 -5.60 -15.97
N ASP A 155 12.43 -5.66 -15.39
CA ASP A 155 11.54 -4.50 -15.26
C ASP A 155 12.16 -3.40 -14.40
N LEU A 156 12.81 -3.79 -13.29
CA LEU A 156 13.50 -2.85 -12.40
C LEU A 156 14.71 -2.18 -13.08
N ARG A 157 15.48 -2.92 -13.89
CA ARG A 157 16.58 -2.35 -14.70
C ARG A 157 16.05 -1.40 -15.80
N ALA A 158 14.89 -1.72 -16.37
CA ALA A 158 14.25 -0.89 -17.38
C ALA A 158 13.53 0.35 -16.81
N GLY A 159 13.55 0.56 -15.49
CA GLY A 159 12.85 1.68 -14.85
C GLY A 159 11.32 1.55 -14.89
N LYS A 160 10.78 0.34 -15.09
CA LYS A 160 9.34 0.06 -15.22
C LYS A 160 8.69 -0.43 -13.93
N GLY A 161 9.41 -0.31 -12.81
CA GLY A 161 8.95 -0.73 -11.50
C GLY A 161 9.93 -0.34 -10.41
N LEU A 162 9.54 -0.63 -9.17
CA LEU A 162 10.25 -0.23 -7.96
C LEU A 162 10.54 -1.47 -7.12
N TYR A 163 11.69 -1.48 -6.44
CA TYR A 163 11.92 -2.49 -5.41
C TYR A 163 11.27 -2.05 -4.09
N MET A 164 11.04 -3.00 -3.17
CA MET A 164 10.24 -2.78 -1.96
C MET A 164 10.80 -1.73 -0.99
N ASP A 165 12.10 -1.43 -1.02
CA ASP A 165 12.74 -0.49 -0.09
C ASP A 165 13.19 0.84 -0.73
N ILE A 166 12.77 1.14 -1.98
CA ILE A 166 13.07 2.37 -2.74
C ILE A 166 14.58 2.62 -2.95
N SER A 167 15.33 2.87 -1.86
CA SER A 167 16.77 3.10 -1.78
C SER A 167 17.64 1.90 -2.17
N ARG A 168 17.05 0.71 -2.30
CA ARG A 168 17.73 -0.56 -2.66
C ARG A 168 18.82 -1.00 -1.66
N ASP A 169 18.86 -0.45 -0.45
CA ASP A 169 19.81 -0.89 0.58
C ASP A 169 19.58 -2.34 1.01
N PHE A 170 18.33 -2.76 1.18
CA PHE A 170 17.94 -4.16 1.38
C PHE A 170 18.24 -5.02 0.16
N LEU A 171 17.91 -4.59 -1.06
CA LEU A 171 18.24 -5.35 -2.26
C LEU A 171 19.75 -5.61 -2.35
N ARG A 172 20.56 -4.56 -2.13
CA ARG A 172 22.01 -4.63 -2.12
C ARG A 172 22.54 -5.62 -1.08
N LYS A 173 21.91 -5.71 0.10
CA LYS A 173 22.36 -6.56 1.21
C LYS A 173 21.92 -8.02 1.06
N PHE A 174 20.67 -8.25 0.66
CA PHE A 174 20.03 -9.57 0.71
C PHE A 174 19.74 -10.17 -0.67
N GLY A 175 19.83 -9.39 -1.76
CA GLY A 175 19.58 -9.85 -3.13
C GLY A 175 20.78 -10.54 -3.79
N ARG A 176 21.98 -10.45 -3.19
CA ARG A 176 23.24 -10.97 -3.76
C ARG A 176 23.29 -12.48 -3.96
N ASP A 177 22.39 -13.23 -3.32
CA ASP A 177 22.28 -14.68 -3.51
C ASP A 177 21.56 -15.03 -4.82
N TYR A 178 20.86 -14.07 -5.42
CA TYR A 178 20.01 -14.25 -6.61
C TYR A 178 20.37 -13.32 -7.77
N ILE A 179 21.30 -12.39 -7.56
CA ILE A 179 21.70 -11.34 -8.49
C ILE A 179 23.22 -11.29 -8.53
N ASP A 180 23.77 -11.15 -9.74
CA ASP A 180 25.20 -10.96 -9.96
C ASP A 180 25.72 -9.78 -9.12
N LYS A 181 26.89 -9.93 -8.47
CA LYS A 181 27.37 -8.94 -7.48
C LYS A 181 27.82 -7.65 -8.14
N GLU A 182 28.12 -7.71 -9.43
CA GLU A 182 28.56 -6.62 -10.28
C GLU A 182 27.38 -5.95 -11.01
N ASP A 183 26.15 -6.45 -10.82
CA ASP A 183 24.96 -5.87 -11.42
C ASP A 183 24.67 -4.45 -10.87
N PRO A 184 24.57 -3.42 -11.72
CA PRO A 184 24.26 -2.05 -11.30
C PRO A 184 22.93 -1.92 -10.53
N ILE A 185 22.02 -2.89 -10.65
CA ILE A 185 20.76 -2.89 -9.90
C ILE A 185 20.97 -2.92 -8.38
N LEU A 186 22.13 -3.42 -7.92
CA LEU A 186 22.53 -3.46 -6.51
C LEU A 186 23.10 -2.13 -6.00
N GLU A 187 23.24 -1.12 -6.85
CA GLU A 187 23.60 0.23 -6.42
C GLU A 187 22.45 0.86 -5.63
N LYS A 188 22.82 1.51 -4.52
CA LYS A 188 21.85 2.29 -3.75
C LYS A 188 21.27 3.39 -4.61
N GLN A 189 19.98 3.62 -4.48
CA GLN A 189 19.27 4.69 -5.15
C GLN A 189 19.02 5.85 -4.18
N ASP A 190 18.99 7.04 -4.76
CA ASP A 190 18.44 8.23 -4.12
C ASP A 190 16.90 8.13 -4.18
N PRO A 191 16.20 8.09 -3.03
CA PRO A 191 14.74 7.99 -3.01
C PRO A 191 14.04 9.14 -3.75
N TYR A 192 14.50 10.38 -3.60
CA TYR A 192 13.92 11.54 -4.29
C TYR A 192 14.04 11.40 -5.80
N LYS A 193 15.24 11.05 -6.28
CA LYS A 193 15.45 10.80 -7.72
C LYS A 193 14.56 9.66 -8.22
N THR A 194 14.44 8.59 -7.45
CA THR A 194 13.60 7.43 -7.77
C THR A 194 12.13 7.84 -7.93
N GLY A 195 11.61 8.65 -7.02
CA GLY A 195 10.23 9.18 -7.10
C GLY A 195 10.02 10.10 -8.30
N LYS A 196 11.01 10.95 -8.60
CA LYS A 196 10.98 11.87 -9.73
C LYS A 196 10.99 11.18 -11.09
N GLU A 197 11.64 10.01 -11.17
CA GLU A 197 11.79 9.26 -12.42
C GLU A 197 10.66 8.25 -12.66
N ILE A 198 10.08 7.65 -11.60
CA ILE A 198 9.09 6.58 -11.79
C ILE A 198 7.79 7.08 -12.42
N VAL A 199 7.28 8.25 -12.00
CA VAL A 199 6.01 8.80 -12.49
C VAL A 199 6.00 8.96 -14.02
N PRO A 200 6.93 9.70 -14.65
CA PRO A 200 6.95 9.83 -16.10
C PRO A 200 7.24 8.50 -16.82
N ALA A 201 7.97 7.58 -16.20
CA ALA A 201 8.29 6.28 -16.78
C ALA A 201 7.05 5.38 -16.97
N VAL A 202 6.01 5.53 -16.13
CA VAL A 202 4.81 4.67 -16.18
C VAL A 202 3.54 5.40 -16.62
N ARG A 203 3.52 6.75 -16.60
CA ARG A 203 2.34 7.59 -16.88
C ARG A 203 1.68 7.29 -18.22
N ALA A 204 2.46 7.17 -19.29
CA ALA A 204 1.92 7.03 -20.65
C ALA A 204 1.21 5.69 -20.88
N ASP A 205 1.58 4.67 -20.12
CA ASP A 205 1.12 3.30 -20.33
C ASP A 205 0.00 2.89 -19.38
N HIS A 206 -0.31 3.66 -18.34
CA HIS A 206 -1.20 3.21 -17.26
C HIS A 206 -2.24 4.25 -16.83
N THR A 207 -3.42 3.74 -16.52
CA THR A 207 -4.47 4.49 -15.81
C THR A 207 -4.23 4.43 -14.31
N LEU A 208 -3.81 3.28 -13.78
CA LEU A 208 -3.49 3.08 -12.36
C LEU A 208 -2.15 2.36 -12.20
N CYS A 209 -1.28 2.89 -11.34
CA CYS A 209 -0.09 2.19 -10.87
C CYS A 209 -0.12 2.10 -9.34
N ILE A 210 0.05 0.91 -8.80
CA ILE A 210 0.12 0.65 -7.35
C ILE A 210 1.57 0.38 -6.97
N TYR A 211 2.03 0.96 -5.87
CA TYR A 211 3.30 0.62 -5.24
C TYR A 211 3.11 0.34 -3.76
N GLU A 212 3.56 -0.84 -3.30
CA GLU A 212 3.55 -1.26 -1.90
C GLU A 212 4.91 -1.05 -1.24
N TYR A 213 4.92 -0.41 -0.08
CA TYR A 213 6.04 -0.30 0.83
C TYR A 213 5.67 -0.91 2.19
N PHE A 214 6.21 -2.08 2.52
CA PHE A 214 5.82 -2.83 3.72
C PHE A 214 6.80 -2.77 4.90
N LEU A 215 7.91 -2.03 4.77
CA LEU A 215 8.95 -2.03 5.80
C LEU A 215 8.53 -1.30 7.08
N THR A 216 7.65 -0.32 6.98
CA THR A 216 7.11 0.47 8.10
C THR A 216 6.44 -0.42 9.15
N ASP A 217 5.58 -1.35 8.75
CA ASP A 217 4.96 -2.32 9.67
C ASP A 217 6.00 -3.22 10.37
N LYS A 218 6.95 -3.77 9.61
CA LYS A 218 8.04 -4.60 10.17
C LYS A 218 8.92 -3.84 11.15
N VAL A 219 9.13 -2.55 10.93
CA VAL A 219 9.88 -1.66 11.80
C VAL A 219 9.07 -1.34 13.06
N GLY A 220 7.77 -1.09 12.91
CA GLY A 220 6.83 -0.86 14.00
C GLY A 220 6.77 -2.03 14.99
N HIS A 221 6.56 -3.26 14.48
CA HIS A 221 6.63 -4.48 15.30
C HIS A 221 7.96 -4.69 16.03
N LYS A 222 9.06 -4.15 15.51
CA LYS A 222 10.38 -4.22 16.16
C LYS A 222 10.65 -3.06 17.10
N MET A 223 9.73 -2.10 17.21
CA MET A 223 9.89 -0.84 17.93
C MET A 223 11.21 -0.14 17.58
N SER A 224 11.61 -0.22 16.31
CA SER A 224 12.94 0.17 15.87
C SER A 224 12.98 1.65 15.48
N TRP A 225 13.42 2.51 16.41
CA TRP A 225 13.57 3.95 16.18
C TRP A 225 14.48 4.30 15.00
N THR A 226 15.62 3.61 14.86
CA THR A 226 16.54 3.82 13.72
C THR A 226 16.00 3.28 12.41
N GLY A 227 15.17 2.24 12.45
CA GLY A 227 14.43 1.78 11.27
C GLY A 227 13.33 2.77 10.86
N ALA A 228 12.67 3.38 11.85
CA ALA A 228 11.59 4.34 11.64
C ALA A 228 12.12 5.63 11.02
N GLU A 229 13.22 6.18 11.56
CA GLU A 229 13.92 7.33 10.98
C GLU A 229 14.24 7.11 9.50
N ARG A 230 14.86 5.98 9.16
CA ARG A 230 15.21 5.65 7.77
C ARG A 230 14.00 5.49 6.87
N CYS A 231 12.95 4.79 7.32
CA CYS A 231 11.74 4.63 6.51
C CYS A 231 11.07 5.97 6.25
N ILE A 232 10.97 6.84 7.27
CA ILE A 232 10.38 8.17 7.14
C ILE A 232 11.20 9.01 6.16
N GLU A 233 12.53 9.04 6.30
CA GLU A 233 13.40 9.78 5.38
C GLU A 233 13.29 9.27 3.94
N ASP A 234 13.41 7.96 3.70
CA ASP A 234 13.32 7.38 2.35
C ASP A 234 11.96 7.65 1.71
N LEU A 235 10.86 7.52 2.47
CA LEU A 235 9.51 7.75 1.97
C LEU A 235 9.21 9.23 1.72
N GLU A 236 9.60 10.15 2.62
CA GLU A 236 9.36 11.59 2.40
C GLU A 236 10.12 12.10 1.18
N GLU A 237 11.39 11.71 1.00
CA GLU A 237 12.19 12.07 -0.17
C GLU A 237 11.59 11.49 -1.45
N PHE A 238 11.21 10.20 -1.45
CA PHE A 238 10.54 9.58 -2.59
C PHE A 238 9.25 10.28 -2.98
N LEU A 239 8.38 10.55 -2.01
CA LEU A 239 7.10 11.20 -2.26
C LEU A 239 7.26 12.66 -2.71
N LEU A 240 8.29 13.37 -2.23
CA LEU A 240 8.62 14.69 -2.75
C LEU A 240 8.99 14.64 -4.23
N GLY A 241 9.82 13.66 -4.63
CA GLY A 241 10.14 13.42 -6.04
C GLY A 241 8.91 13.09 -6.89
N VAL A 242 8.02 12.23 -6.38
CA VAL A 242 6.73 11.90 -7.02
C VAL A 242 5.89 13.17 -7.22
N LEU A 243 5.69 13.97 -6.16
CA LEU A 243 4.89 15.19 -6.22
C LEU A 243 5.43 16.20 -7.21
N GLU A 244 6.76 16.33 -7.34
CA GLU A 244 7.37 17.21 -8.34
C GLU A 244 7.18 16.74 -9.78
N ALA A 245 7.22 15.43 -10.01
CA ALA A 245 7.09 14.85 -11.34
C ALA A 245 5.63 14.84 -11.84
N MET A 246 4.66 14.81 -10.94
CA MET A 246 3.23 14.79 -11.26
C MET A 246 2.74 16.09 -11.91
N ASP A 247 1.83 15.93 -12.87
CA ASP A 247 0.98 17.02 -13.35
C ASP A 247 -0.38 16.93 -12.62
N PRO A 248 -0.71 17.84 -11.70
CA PRO A 248 -1.92 17.73 -10.87
C PRO A 248 -3.23 17.87 -11.66
N GLU A 249 -3.21 18.36 -12.91
CA GLU A 249 -4.41 18.40 -13.76
C GLU A 249 -4.68 17.04 -14.43
N GLU A 250 -3.66 16.21 -14.61
CA GLU A 250 -3.73 14.93 -15.33
C GLU A 250 -3.51 13.69 -14.45
N ASP A 251 -2.79 13.85 -13.35
CA ASP A 251 -2.42 12.81 -12.41
C ASP A 251 -3.13 12.95 -11.06
N GLN A 252 -3.26 11.83 -10.37
CA GLN A 252 -3.78 11.74 -9.01
C GLN A 252 -2.84 10.90 -8.15
N LEU A 253 -2.43 11.42 -7.00
CA LEU A 253 -1.77 10.64 -5.95
C LEU A 253 -2.83 10.15 -4.98
N ILE A 254 -2.76 8.88 -4.63
CA ILE A 254 -3.44 8.33 -3.46
C ILE A 254 -2.35 7.69 -2.61
N LEU A 255 -2.17 8.14 -1.38
CA LEU A 255 -1.31 7.47 -0.40
C LEU A 255 -2.16 6.97 0.75
N THR A 256 -2.06 5.69 1.10
CA THR A 256 -2.78 5.15 2.26
C THR A 256 -2.03 4.05 3.00
N SER A 257 -2.64 3.58 4.08
CA SER A 257 -2.28 2.39 4.85
C SER A 257 -3.53 1.53 5.09
N ASP A 258 -3.34 0.28 5.48
CA ASP A 258 -4.38 -0.68 5.84
C ASP A 258 -4.61 -0.73 7.36
N HIS A 259 -3.64 -0.32 8.16
CA HIS A 259 -3.74 -0.15 9.61
C HIS A 259 -2.66 0.80 10.17
N GLY A 260 -2.77 1.14 11.45
CA GLY A 260 -1.71 1.84 12.19
C GLY A 260 -0.72 0.87 12.82
N ASN A 261 0.53 1.30 12.99
CA ASN A 261 1.61 0.61 13.70
C ASN A 261 2.73 1.60 14.03
N LEU A 262 3.44 2.09 13.00
CA LEU A 262 4.68 2.87 13.16
C LEU A 262 4.48 4.17 13.96
N GLU A 263 3.28 4.73 14.01
CA GLU A 263 2.99 5.96 14.74
C GLU A 263 2.98 5.82 16.28
N ASP A 264 3.13 4.60 16.81
CA ASP A 264 3.28 4.34 18.24
C ASP A 264 4.26 3.19 18.52
N LEU A 265 5.55 3.51 18.71
CA LEU A 265 6.58 2.54 19.08
C LEU A 265 6.65 2.23 20.58
N SER A 266 5.65 2.64 21.37
CA SER A 266 5.54 2.19 22.76
C SER A 266 4.95 0.78 22.88
N VAL A 267 4.39 0.25 21.79
CA VAL A 267 3.84 -1.11 21.67
C VAL A 267 4.38 -1.80 20.42
N ASP A 268 4.38 -3.14 20.41
CA ASP A 268 4.84 -3.98 19.30
C ASP A 268 3.69 -4.58 18.47
N VAL A 269 2.47 -4.06 18.67
CA VAL A 269 1.25 -4.48 17.99
C VAL A 269 0.64 -3.31 17.21
N HIS A 270 -0.29 -3.61 16.31
CA HIS A 270 -1.03 -2.58 15.57
C HIS A 270 -1.86 -1.69 16.51
N THR A 271 -2.26 -0.53 16.02
CA THR A 271 -3.06 0.45 16.77
C THR A 271 -4.52 0.50 16.29
N LEU A 272 -5.37 1.21 17.03
CA LEU A 272 -6.73 1.57 16.60
C LEU A 272 -6.78 2.92 15.87
N ASN A 273 -5.63 3.53 15.58
CA ASN A 273 -5.60 4.85 14.96
C ASN A 273 -6.18 4.79 13.55
N SER A 274 -6.87 5.86 13.14
CA SER A 274 -7.21 6.05 11.74
C SER A 274 -5.93 6.13 10.92
N VAL A 275 -6.00 5.60 9.70
CA VAL A 275 -4.89 5.67 8.74
C VAL A 275 -5.00 6.93 7.88
N PRO A 276 -3.87 7.44 7.37
CA PRO A 276 -3.91 8.51 6.39
C PRO A 276 -4.49 8.00 5.07
N THR A 277 -5.40 8.76 4.46
CA THR A 277 -5.55 8.77 3.00
C THR A 277 -5.17 10.17 2.53
N ILE A 278 -4.02 10.28 1.87
CA ILE A 278 -3.50 11.56 1.36
C ILE A 278 -3.80 11.64 -0.13
N LEU A 279 -4.45 12.72 -0.55
CA LEU A 279 -4.87 12.97 -1.92
C LEU A 279 -4.17 14.21 -2.49
N TYR A 280 -3.79 14.14 -3.76
CA TYR A 280 -3.26 15.26 -4.53
C TYR A 280 -3.52 15.10 -6.03
N GLY A 281 -4.00 16.15 -6.70
CA GLY A 281 -4.22 16.17 -8.15
C GLY A 281 -5.67 16.00 -8.60
N ARG A 282 -5.84 15.51 -9.83
CA ARG A 282 -7.01 15.66 -10.72
C ARG A 282 -8.37 15.32 -10.09
N TYR A 283 -8.40 14.28 -9.26
CA TYR A 283 -9.63 13.71 -8.70
C TYR A 283 -9.82 14.03 -7.21
N THR A 284 -8.91 14.80 -6.59
CA THR A 284 -8.93 15.09 -5.15
C THR A 284 -10.28 15.63 -4.68
N GLU A 285 -10.85 16.60 -5.39
CA GLU A 285 -12.15 17.19 -5.04
C GLU A 285 -13.31 16.20 -5.16
N GLN A 286 -13.23 15.23 -6.07
CA GLN A 286 -14.26 14.21 -6.25
C GLN A 286 -14.17 13.09 -5.19
N MET A 287 -12.96 12.85 -4.66
CA MET A 287 -12.67 11.76 -3.74
C MET A 287 -12.79 12.16 -2.26
N LYS A 288 -12.43 13.40 -1.89
CA LYS A 288 -12.20 13.80 -0.50
C LYS A 288 -13.38 13.59 0.46
N ASP A 289 -14.61 13.72 -0.04
CA ASP A 289 -15.83 13.58 0.76
C ASP A 289 -16.44 12.18 0.69
N LYS A 290 -15.85 11.27 -0.10
CA LYS A 290 -16.36 9.91 -0.33
C LYS A 290 -15.60 8.82 0.45
N ILE A 291 -14.37 9.10 0.87
CA ILE A 291 -13.51 8.11 1.51
C ILE A 291 -13.61 8.24 3.03
N LEU A 292 -14.32 7.30 3.66
CA LEU A 292 -14.44 7.22 5.12
C LEU A 292 -13.72 5.99 5.69
N GLN A 293 -13.72 4.89 4.93
CA GLN A 293 -13.17 3.59 5.30
C GLN A 293 -12.27 3.04 4.18
N LEU A 294 -11.41 2.07 4.48
CA LEU A 294 -10.46 1.50 3.51
C LEU A 294 -11.12 1.04 2.21
N LYS A 295 -12.28 0.38 2.34
CA LYS A 295 -13.05 -0.16 1.21
C LYS A 295 -13.52 0.94 0.25
N ASP A 296 -13.66 2.19 0.71
CA ASP A 296 -14.20 3.28 -0.09
C ASP A 296 -13.21 3.78 -1.15
N ILE A 297 -11.91 3.49 -0.99
CA ILE A 297 -10.86 3.93 -1.93
C ILE A 297 -11.06 3.31 -3.32
N PRO A 298 -11.21 1.98 -3.49
CA PRO A 298 -11.58 1.39 -4.78
C PRO A 298 -12.86 1.98 -5.39
N HIS A 299 -13.92 2.17 -4.60
CA HIS A 299 -15.17 2.76 -5.08
C HIS A 299 -14.96 4.18 -5.60
N ALA A 300 -14.20 5.01 -4.88
CA ALA A 300 -13.88 6.37 -5.30
C ALA A 300 -13.08 6.39 -6.61
N ILE A 301 -12.16 5.44 -6.82
CA ILE A 301 -11.43 5.27 -8.08
C ILE A 301 -12.40 4.89 -9.22
N TYR A 302 -13.30 3.93 -8.98
CA TYR A 302 -14.28 3.51 -9.97
C TYR A 302 -15.21 4.65 -10.39
N ASP A 303 -15.71 5.43 -9.43
CA ASP A 303 -16.53 6.62 -9.68
C ASP A 303 -15.81 7.62 -10.61
N CYS A 304 -14.53 7.91 -10.33
CA CYS A 304 -13.73 8.86 -11.12
C CYS A 304 -13.49 8.39 -12.56
N LEU A 305 -13.48 7.07 -12.77
CA LEU A 305 -13.28 6.44 -14.07
C LEU A 305 -14.61 6.07 -14.77
N GLY A 306 -15.76 6.39 -14.17
CA GLY A 306 -17.08 6.06 -14.72
C GLY A 306 -17.38 4.55 -14.75
N ILE A 307 -16.79 3.79 -13.83
CA ILE A 307 -16.96 2.34 -13.72
C ILE A 307 -18.11 2.05 -12.75
N GLU A 308 -19.23 1.54 -13.27
CA GLU A 308 -20.28 0.99 -12.42
C GLU A 308 -20.01 -0.48 -12.10
N LEU A 309 -20.02 -0.85 -10.83
CA LEU A 309 -19.80 -2.22 -10.38
C LEU A 309 -20.71 -2.57 -9.20
N ALA A 310 -21.55 -3.60 -9.37
CA ALA A 310 -22.33 -4.15 -8.28
C ALA A 310 -21.46 -5.10 -7.46
N MET A 311 -21.19 -4.70 -6.21
CA MET A 311 -20.41 -5.49 -5.25
C MET A 311 -21.25 -5.74 -3.99
N SER A 312 -21.06 -6.90 -3.35
CA SER A 312 -21.78 -7.24 -2.13
C SER A 312 -20.96 -8.16 -1.23
N GLU A 313 -20.82 -7.79 0.04
CA GLU A 313 -20.24 -8.66 1.07
C GLU A 313 -21.05 -9.96 1.25
N GLU A 314 -22.37 -9.92 1.06
CA GLU A 314 -23.28 -11.06 1.28
C GLU A 314 -22.95 -12.28 0.43
N GLU A 315 -22.31 -12.05 -0.72
CA GLU A 315 -21.83 -13.12 -1.60
C GLU A 315 -20.82 -14.04 -0.89
N PHE A 316 -20.03 -13.49 0.04
CA PHE A 316 -18.93 -14.20 0.68
C PHE A 316 -19.23 -14.64 2.12
N ILE A 317 -20.17 -13.98 2.80
CA ILE A 317 -20.57 -14.30 4.18
C ILE A 317 -21.11 -15.74 4.29
N LYS A 318 -21.89 -16.20 3.30
CA LYS A 318 -22.45 -17.56 3.33
C LYS A 318 -21.40 -18.66 3.21
N VAL A 319 -20.23 -18.36 2.65
CA VAL A 319 -19.18 -19.36 2.40
C VAL A 319 -18.14 -19.42 3.52
N SER A 320 -17.96 -18.35 4.29
CA SER A 320 -17.04 -18.35 5.45
C SER A 320 -17.52 -19.31 6.55
N GLY A 321 -18.84 -19.41 6.78
CA GLY A 321 -19.42 -20.30 7.80
C GLY A 321 -19.18 -21.81 7.58
N GLU A 322 -19.15 -22.27 6.32
CA GLU A 322 -18.98 -23.69 5.99
C GLU A 322 -17.51 -24.10 5.83
N SER A 323 -16.65 -23.20 5.34
CA SER A 323 -15.25 -23.50 5.02
C SER A 323 -14.29 -23.37 6.22
N GLU A 324 -14.53 -22.46 7.16
CA GLU A 324 -13.66 -22.32 8.34
C GLU A 324 -13.76 -23.51 9.33
N MET A 325 -14.88 -24.26 9.30
CA MET A 325 -15.00 -25.53 10.02
C MET A 325 -14.11 -26.65 9.46
N ALA A 326 -13.67 -26.55 8.20
CA ALA A 326 -12.79 -27.53 7.58
C ALA A 326 -11.30 -27.24 7.87
N ASP A 327 -10.88 -25.97 7.82
CA ASP A 327 -9.47 -25.60 8.07
C ASP A 327 -9.05 -25.77 9.55
N SER A 328 -9.98 -25.60 10.49
CA SER A 328 -9.74 -25.87 11.92
C SER A 328 -9.47 -27.35 12.24
N LYS A 329 -9.85 -28.29 11.37
CA LYS A 329 -9.60 -29.72 11.55
C LYS A 329 -8.25 -30.19 10.97
N THR A 330 -7.54 -29.34 10.23
CA THR A 330 -6.31 -29.71 9.52
C THR A 330 -5.06 -29.06 10.10
N SER A 331 -5.19 -28.38 11.25
CA SER A 331 -4.12 -27.60 11.89
C SER A 331 -3.71 -28.16 13.27
N ILE A 332 -3.85 -29.46 13.49
CA ILE A 332 -3.33 -30.16 14.69
C ILE A 332 -2.09 -30.97 14.30
#